data_AF-A0A9N9XZ94-F1
#
_entry.id   AF-A0A9N9XZ94-F1
#
_cell.length_a   1.000
_cell.length_b   1.000
_cell.length_c   1.000
_cell.angle_alpha   90.00
_cell.angle_beta   90.00
_cell.angle_gamma   90.00
#
_symmetry.space_group_name_H-M   'P 1'
#
loop_
_entity.id
_entity.type
_entity.pdbx_description
1 polymer ?
#
loop_
_entity_poly.entity_id
_entity_poly.type
_entity_poly.pdbx_seq_one_letter_code
_entity_poly.pdbx_strand_id
1 'polypeptide(L)'
;MHLRDSNSNFSYVVLFQCDEKWPTCTQCIRKSLKCPGPASLIKFVNHHDEGQGRLRIENQVSHGVGVLEPLRSKRHRPPEGTKSLASVDKALTKTFRFRTTPRPNLTTTADRIGSRIVYHLDGKRDWGWVFSMHYLEDLPRRLSESTSLQHTVGLFCTVFGEYRRGESAKEFVTLPAYGKALRSLRRAIAPGKTLTVETLASIMMLERTENVFNRGRDALCVTHSAAIANIIQELGLPKSDDGLHRGLVTDSYGTMALYFMNEGRNNFITEDPWGELVADTMASFIESEDLRPYFKRSLITYNEVFRSARDLILRCQMVRSVPQDAEASAQLIRDLSGTENALERGYKELLQKSFDLGLIHEQHDPGSIAGSIYRPSLVRVAQTMISSLGLRLNLLRMLYDCSVIRGADDVELLFARFRNLCVEAWRFIPFVQSLEACVASSSIAYLFPTLEVANAEEKEALIDLILDLDGYLHRLPRERDALEKMALYLTMTVTGRVPLPTLN
;
A
#
# COMPACT_ATOMS: atom_id res chain seq x y z
N MET A 1 27.09 -10.82 44.27
CA MET A 1 26.81 -12.27 44.21
C MET A 1 26.69 -12.62 42.74
N HIS A 2 27.65 -13.41 42.27
CA HIS A 2 27.82 -13.82 40.87
C HIS A 2 26.66 -14.67 40.37
N LEU A 3 26.32 -14.54 39.09
CA LEU A 3 26.22 -15.65 38.14
C LEU A 3 26.36 -15.11 36.69
N ARG A 4 27.58 -15.24 36.17
CA ARG A 4 27.95 -15.55 34.78
C ARG A 4 27.53 -17.01 34.50
N ASP A 5 27.32 -17.58 33.30
CA ASP A 5 27.60 -17.28 31.90
C ASP A 5 26.70 -18.22 31.06
N SER A 6 26.42 -17.90 29.78
CA SER A 6 26.71 -18.82 28.65
C SER A 6 26.41 -18.20 27.27
N ASN A 7 27.51 -17.83 26.59
CA ASN A 7 27.81 -18.02 25.16
C ASN A 7 26.72 -17.81 24.09
N SER A 8 26.84 -16.69 23.37
CA SER A 8 26.61 -16.66 21.93
C SER A 8 27.79 -15.95 21.23
N ASN A 9 28.56 -16.70 20.45
CA ASN A 9 29.60 -16.18 19.56
C ASN A 9 28.92 -15.55 18.33
N PHE A 10 28.61 -14.25 18.40
CA PHE A 10 28.37 -13.46 17.20
C PHE A 10 29.66 -12.75 16.81
N SER A 11 30.36 -13.29 15.81
CA SER A 11 31.42 -12.58 15.11
C SER A 11 30.77 -11.41 14.35
N TYR A 12 30.89 -10.20 14.88
CA TYR A 12 30.50 -8.98 14.17
C TYR A 12 31.37 -8.84 12.91
N VAL A 13 30.78 -9.08 11.74
CA VAL A 13 31.41 -8.73 10.46
C VAL A 13 31.29 -7.22 10.31
N VAL A 14 32.34 -6.51 10.71
CA VAL A 14 32.40 -5.06 10.47
C VAL A 14 32.78 -4.83 9.01
N LEU A 15 31.78 -4.44 8.20
CA LEU A 15 31.96 -3.99 6.82
C LEU A 15 32.58 -2.60 6.82
N PHE A 16 33.85 -2.50 6.41
CA PHE A 16 34.51 -1.22 6.18
C PHE A 16 34.40 -0.85 4.70
N GLN A 17 34.10 0.42 4.40
CA GLN A 17 34.07 0.93 3.02
C GLN A 17 35.49 0.88 2.41
N CYS A 18 35.61 0.23 1.25
CA CYS A 18 36.83 0.19 0.45
C CYS A 18 37.00 1.54 -0.28
N ASP A 19 38.21 2.10 -0.29
CA ASP A 19 38.51 3.33 -1.02
C ASP A 19 38.99 3.08 -2.48
N GLU A 20 38.87 1.83 -2.95
CA GLU A 20 39.15 1.39 -4.32
C GLU A 20 40.57 1.72 -4.83
N LYS A 21 41.54 1.97 -3.93
CA LYS A 21 42.95 2.08 -4.29
C LYS A 21 43.55 0.69 -4.49
N TRP A 22 44.06 0.40 -5.68
CA TRP A 22 44.65 -0.89 -6.04
C TRP A 22 46.18 -0.77 -6.14
N PRO A 23 46.96 -1.82 -5.79
CA PRO A 23 46.56 -3.21 -5.51
C PRO A 23 46.01 -3.47 -4.10
N THR A 24 46.19 -2.54 -3.14
CA THR A 24 45.75 -2.69 -1.75
C THR A 24 45.09 -1.40 -1.26
N CYS A 25 43.83 -1.46 -0.81
CA CYS A 25 43.08 -0.30 -0.35
C CYS A 25 43.65 0.28 0.97
N THR A 26 43.46 1.57 1.25
CA THR A 26 44.09 2.24 2.42
C THR A 26 43.66 1.58 3.74
N GLN A 27 42.43 1.06 3.82
CA GLN A 27 41.93 0.38 5.01
C GLN A 27 42.60 -0.99 5.23
N CYS A 28 42.83 -1.75 4.16
CA CYS A 28 43.57 -3.02 4.22
C CYS A 28 45.02 -2.80 4.63
N ILE A 29 45.67 -1.72 4.14
CA ILE A 29 47.02 -1.33 4.56
C ILE A 29 47.05 -1.04 6.07
N ARG A 30 46.15 -0.17 6.55
CA ARG A 30 46.10 0.24 7.97
C ARG A 30 45.91 -0.94 8.93
N LYS A 31 45.17 -1.96 8.49
CA LYS A 31 44.86 -3.14 9.29
C LYS A 31 45.77 -4.33 9.06
N SER A 32 46.78 -4.19 8.18
CA SER A 32 47.64 -5.30 7.77
C SER A 32 46.85 -6.53 7.29
N LEU A 33 45.74 -6.31 6.58
CA LEU A 33 44.90 -7.36 6.01
C LEU A 33 45.17 -7.52 4.51
N LYS A 34 45.13 -8.75 4.01
CA LYS A 34 45.23 -9.03 2.56
C LYS A 34 44.01 -8.45 1.85
N CYS A 35 44.22 -7.50 0.95
CA CYS A 35 43.13 -6.89 0.19
C CYS A 35 42.62 -7.88 -0.86
N PRO A 36 41.29 -8.11 -0.96
CA PRO A 36 40.74 -9.07 -1.92
C PRO A 36 40.90 -8.65 -3.39
N GLY A 37 41.40 -7.44 -3.66
CA GLY A 37 41.55 -6.92 -5.02
C GLY A 37 40.21 -6.54 -5.66
N PRO A 38 40.22 -5.93 -6.86
CA PRO A 38 38.99 -5.68 -7.60
C PRO A 38 38.43 -7.05 -8.03
N ALA A 39 37.17 -7.33 -7.71
CA ALA A 39 36.51 -8.53 -8.22
C ALA A 39 36.53 -8.48 -9.76
N SER A 40 37.18 -9.45 -10.40
CA SER A 40 37.33 -9.46 -11.85
C SER A 40 35.95 -9.53 -12.51
N LEU A 41 35.58 -8.48 -13.24
CA LEU A 41 34.32 -8.34 -13.97
C LEU A 41 34.23 -9.23 -15.24
N ILE A 42 34.81 -10.44 -15.20
CA ILE A 42 34.71 -11.40 -16.29
C ILE A 42 34.26 -12.74 -15.70
N LYS A 43 32.94 -13.01 -15.75
CA LYS A 43 32.38 -14.34 -15.54
C LYS A 43 32.52 -15.10 -16.85
N PHE A 44 33.52 -15.97 -16.96
CA PHE A 44 33.53 -17.01 -17.99
C PHE A 44 32.44 -18.01 -17.65
N VAL A 45 31.46 -18.18 -18.55
CA VAL A 45 30.52 -19.30 -18.52
C VAL A 45 31.29 -20.51 -19.03
N ASN A 46 31.81 -21.33 -18.13
CA ASN A 46 32.30 -22.65 -18.50
C ASN A 46 31.10 -23.60 -18.61
N HIS A 47 30.75 -23.95 -19.84
CA HIS A 47 30.05 -25.19 -20.12
C HIS A 47 31.02 -26.34 -19.84
N HIS A 48 30.73 -27.14 -18.82
CA HIS A 48 31.19 -28.52 -18.78
C HIS A 48 30.03 -29.42 -18.40
N ASP A 49 29.78 -30.33 -19.33
CA ASP A 49 28.90 -31.48 -19.24
C ASP A 49 29.59 -32.62 -18.48
N GLU A 50 28.72 -33.53 -17.98
CA GLU A 50 28.96 -34.89 -17.51
C GLU A 50 29.58 -35.14 -16.12
N GLY A 51 28.81 -35.84 -15.27
CA GLY A 51 29.36 -36.98 -14.53
C GLY A 51 28.91 -37.15 -13.08
N GLN A 52 27.96 -38.09 -12.89
CA GLN A 52 27.80 -38.96 -11.72
C GLN A 52 27.05 -38.45 -10.47
N GLY A 53 26.15 -39.32 -9.97
CA GLY A 53 25.72 -39.29 -8.57
C GLY A 53 24.21 -39.29 -8.31
N ARG A 54 23.45 -40.24 -8.88
CA ARG A 54 22.12 -40.58 -8.37
C ARG A 54 22.25 -41.09 -6.92
N LEU A 55 21.72 -40.36 -5.95
CA LEU A 55 21.25 -40.92 -4.69
C LEU A 55 19.74 -40.76 -4.60
N ARG A 56 19.08 -41.89 -4.87
CA ARG A 56 17.65 -42.16 -4.72
C ARG A 56 17.39 -42.38 -3.23
N ILE A 57 16.72 -41.44 -2.57
CA ILE A 57 16.12 -41.68 -1.26
C ILE A 57 14.65 -42.03 -1.52
N GLU A 58 14.37 -43.32 -1.50
CA GLU A 58 13.03 -43.87 -1.31
C GLU A 58 12.64 -43.69 0.15
N ASN A 59 11.43 -43.17 0.38
CA ASN A 59 10.68 -43.41 1.62
C ASN A 59 9.22 -43.70 1.23
N GLN A 60 8.91 -44.98 1.08
CA GLN A 60 7.61 -45.56 1.49
C GLN A 60 7.70 -45.71 3.03
N VAL A 61 6.67 -45.59 3.89
CA VAL A 61 5.33 -46.20 4.01
C VAL A 61 4.60 -45.26 5.04
N SER A 62 3.30 -44.98 5.02
CA SER A 62 2.23 -45.87 5.51
C SER A 62 0.86 -45.17 5.51
N HIS A 63 -0.17 -45.97 5.32
CA HIS A 63 -1.60 -45.64 5.39
C HIS A 63 -2.10 -45.21 6.78
N GLY A 64 -3.00 -44.21 6.77
CA GLY A 64 -4.35 -44.33 7.33
C GLY A 64 -4.60 -43.93 8.78
N VAL A 65 -5.17 -42.73 8.99
CA VAL A 65 -6.34 -42.46 9.87
C VAL A 65 -7.03 -41.21 9.31
N GLY A 66 -8.36 -41.26 9.15
CA GLY A 66 -9.18 -40.16 8.62
C GLY A 66 -9.17 -38.94 9.53
N VAL A 67 -8.76 -37.81 8.96
CA VAL A 67 -8.85 -36.47 9.54
C VAL A 67 -9.41 -35.56 8.45
N LEU A 68 -10.42 -34.77 8.80
CA LEU A 68 -11.13 -33.81 7.96
C LEU A 68 -10.16 -33.01 7.08
N GLU A 69 -10.39 -33.03 5.76
CA GLU A 69 -9.65 -32.23 4.80
C GLU A 69 -9.77 -30.74 5.16
N PRO A 70 -8.65 -30.03 5.38
CA PRO A 70 -8.69 -28.58 5.39
C PRO A 70 -9.02 -28.13 3.97
N LEU A 71 -10.00 -27.23 3.84
CA LEU A 71 -10.40 -26.54 2.63
C LEU A 71 -9.17 -25.92 1.94
N ARG A 72 -8.49 -26.71 1.11
CA ARG A 72 -7.51 -26.20 0.16
C ARG A 72 -8.26 -25.27 -0.75
N SER A 73 -8.03 -23.98 -0.56
CA SER A 73 -8.34 -22.90 -1.49
C SER A 73 -7.95 -23.38 -2.90
N LYS A 74 -8.94 -23.87 -3.64
CA LYS A 74 -8.85 -24.02 -5.07
C LYS A 74 -8.60 -22.60 -5.54
N ARG A 75 -7.38 -22.31 -6.00
CA ARG A 75 -7.10 -21.10 -6.77
C ARG A 75 -8.25 -20.92 -7.73
N HIS A 76 -9.13 -19.98 -7.43
CA HIS A 76 -10.19 -19.58 -8.34
C HIS A 76 -9.43 -19.02 -9.54
N ARG A 77 -9.27 -19.86 -10.57
CA ARG A 77 -9.21 -19.31 -11.92
C ARG A 77 -10.43 -18.41 -12.03
N PRO A 78 -10.29 -17.16 -12.47
CA PRO A 78 -11.44 -16.30 -12.67
C PRO A 78 -12.46 -17.08 -13.50
N PRO A 79 -13.76 -17.02 -13.15
CA PRO A 79 -14.78 -17.73 -13.90
C PRO A 79 -14.61 -17.32 -15.36
N GLU A 80 -14.39 -18.32 -16.22
CA GLU A 80 -14.46 -18.12 -17.66
C GLU A 80 -15.85 -17.56 -17.93
N GLY A 81 -15.90 -16.23 -18.13
CA GLY A 81 -17.09 -15.55 -18.58
C GLY A 81 -17.62 -16.31 -19.78
N THR A 82 -18.91 -16.63 -19.70
CA THR A 82 -19.76 -17.20 -20.74
C THR A 82 -19.28 -16.79 -22.12
N LYS A 83 -18.49 -17.67 -22.75
CA LYS A 83 -18.14 -17.56 -24.15
C LYS A 83 -19.45 -17.74 -24.91
N SER A 84 -19.95 -16.65 -25.45
CA SER A 84 -20.98 -16.65 -26.48
C SER A 84 -20.58 -17.68 -27.55
N LEU A 85 -21.36 -18.75 -27.64
CA LEU A 85 -21.24 -19.83 -28.61
C LEU A 85 -21.79 -19.32 -29.96
N ALA A 86 -21.06 -18.40 -30.59
CA ALA A 86 -21.30 -17.97 -31.96
C ALA A 86 -20.03 -17.34 -32.55
N SER A 87 -18.95 -18.12 -32.69
CA SER A 87 -17.88 -17.87 -33.66
C SER A 87 -16.91 -19.05 -33.64
N VAL A 88 -17.19 -20.02 -34.50
CA VAL A 88 -16.27 -21.09 -34.87
C VAL A 88 -15.16 -20.48 -35.75
N ASP A 89 -13.93 -20.90 -35.49
CA ASP A 89 -12.72 -20.65 -36.28
C ASP A 89 -12.24 -19.20 -36.46
N LYS A 90 -11.37 -18.77 -35.55
CA LYS A 90 -10.18 -17.99 -35.89
C LYS A 90 -9.08 -18.26 -34.89
N ALA A 91 -8.28 -19.29 -35.18
CA ALA A 91 -6.96 -19.47 -34.61
C ALA A 91 -6.20 -18.14 -34.65
N LEU A 92 -5.60 -17.80 -33.51
CA LEU A 92 -4.72 -16.64 -33.29
C LEU A 92 -3.47 -16.73 -34.18
N THR A 93 -3.60 -16.47 -35.48
CA THR A 93 -2.55 -15.77 -36.20
C THR A 93 -2.49 -14.37 -35.61
N LYS A 94 -1.57 -14.15 -34.66
CA LYS A 94 -1.05 -12.82 -34.34
C LYS A 94 -0.51 -12.26 -35.66
N THR A 95 -1.37 -11.59 -36.40
CA THR A 95 -0.98 -10.78 -37.54
C THR A 95 0.03 -9.79 -36.97
N PHE A 96 1.30 -9.96 -37.36
CA PHE A 96 2.29 -8.90 -37.23
C PHE A 96 1.71 -7.71 -37.98
N ARG A 97 1.05 -6.80 -37.25
CA ARG A 97 0.73 -5.48 -37.78
C ARG A 97 2.06 -4.80 -37.96
N PHE A 98 2.69 -5.02 -39.12
CA PHE A 98 3.75 -4.16 -39.62
C PHE A 98 3.14 -2.76 -39.67
N ARG A 99 3.43 -1.94 -38.64
CA ARG A 99 3.17 -0.51 -38.73
C ARG A 99 4.02 -0.03 -39.91
N THR A 100 3.35 0.36 -40.99
CA THR A 100 3.96 0.84 -42.23
C THR A 100 4.68 2.18 -42.03
N THR A 101 4.41 2.88 -40.93
CA THR A 101 5.18 4.04 -40.49
C THR A 101 6.30 3.61 -39.52
N PRO A 102 7.58 3.89 -39.85
CA PRO A 102 8.67 3.74 -38.91
C PRO A 102 8.31 4.50 -37.63
N ARG A 103 8.42 3.86 -36.47
CA ARG A 103 8.33 4.61 -35.21
C ARG A 103 9.46 5.64 -35.23
N PRO A 104 9.20 6.91 -34.87
CA PRO A 104 10.28 7.88 -34.73
C PRO A 104 11.37 7.30 -33.83
N ASN A 105 12.63 7.44 -34.24
CA ASN A 105 13.76 6.91 -33.49
C ASN A 105 13.76 7.54 -32.10
N LEU A 106 13.69 6.70 -31.06
CA LEU A 106 13.80 7.13 -29.66
C LEU A 106 15.27 7.50 -29.39
N THR A 107 15.68 8.71 -29.76
CA THR A 107 17.07 9.13 -29.76
C THR A 107 17.57 9.52 -28.38
N THR A 108 16.68 9.97 -27.49
CA THR A 108 17.09 10.40 -26.14
C THR A 108 16.82 9.33 -25.07
N THR A 109 17.45 9.49 -23.91
CA THR A 109 17.14 8.66 -22.73
C THR A 109 15.73 8.92 -22.23
N ALA A 110 15.25 10.17 -22.29
CA ALA A 110 13.89 10.55 -21.94
C ALA A 110 12.87 9.82 -22.84
N ASP A 111 13.08 9.78 -24.16
CA ASP A 111 12.18 9.08 -25.10
C ASP A 111 12.08 7.59 -24.81
N ARG A 112 13.23 6.96 -24.52
CA ARG A 112 13.28 5.53 -24.21
C ARG A 112 12.55 5.22 -22.91
N ILE A 113 12.75 6.01 -21.86
CA ILE A 113 12.06 5.82 -20.57
C ILE A 113 10.57 6.16 -20.71
N GLY A 114 10.23 7.24 -21.41
CA GLY A 114 8.87 7.64 -21.74
C GLY A 114 8.10 6.55 -22.47
N SER A 115 8.74 5.91 -23.46
CA SER A 115 8.13 4.79 -24.17
C SER A 115 7.87 3.57 -23.27
N ARG A 116 8.71 3.32 -22.27
CA ARG A 116 8.53 2.22 -21.31
C ARG A 116 7.37 2.48 -20.37
N ILE A 117 7.28 3.68 -19.77
CA ILE A 117 6.15 4.02 -18.90
C ILE A 117 4.85 4.02 -19.70
N VAL A 118 4.83 4.58 -20.92
CA VAL A 118 3.65 4.51 -21.80
C VAL A 118 3.30 3.07 -22.11
N TYR A 119 4.27 2.19 -22.41
CA TYR A 119 4.01 0.76 -22.61
C TYR A 119 3.44 0.07 -21.36
N HIS A 120 3.81 0.53 -20.17
CA HIS A 120 3.27 0.02 -18.91
C HIS A 120 1.84 0.50 -18.63
N LEU A 121 1.49 1.70 -19.09
CA LEU A 121 0.14 2.28 -19.01
C LEU A 121 -0.78 1.77 -20.15
N ASP A 122 -0.21 1.46 -21.31
CA ASP A 122 -0.94 1.01 -22.50
C ASP A 122 -1.42 -0.44 -22.30
N GLY A 123 -2.74 -0.62 -22.31
CA GLY A 123 -3.37 -1.92 -22.36
C GLY A 123 -4.45 -2.20 -21.33
N LYS A 124 -4.52 -1.45 -20.22
CA LYS A 124 -5.54 -1.69 -19.16
C LYS A 124 -5.61 -0.50 -18.18
N ARG A 125 -6.57 0.42 -18.39
CA ARG A 125 -6.88 1.53 -17.47
C ARG A 125 -7.40 1.06 -16.10
N ASP A 126 -7.73 -0.22 -15.97
CA ASP A 126 -8.36 -0.78 -14.77
C ASP A 126 -7.36 -1.27 -13.71
N TRP A 127 -6.06 -0.97 -13.83
CA TRP A 127 -5.10 -1.48 -12.84
C TRP A 127 -5.19 -0.64 -11.56
N GLY A 128 -5.22 -1.34 -10.43
CA GLY A 128 -5.34 -0.76 -9.10
C GLY A 128 -4.34 0.36 -8.80
N TRP A 129 -3.12 0.29 -9.36
CA TRP A 129 -2.04 1.23 -9.08
C TRP A 129 -2.11 2.50 -9.94
N VAL A 130 -2.69 2.45 -11.14
CA VAL A 130 -2.95 3.67 -11.94
C VAL A 130 -3.87 4.61 -11.16
N PHE A 131 -4.79 4.06 -10.36
CA PHE A 131 -5.65 4.83 -9.46
C PHE A 131 -4.94 5.44 -8.25
N SER A 132 -3.71 5.03 -7.95
CA SER A 132 -2.90 5.59 -6.86
C SER A 132 -1.77 6.50 -7.36
N MET A 133 -1.62 6.62 -8.68
CA MET A 133 -0.52 7.30 -9.37
C MET A 133 -1.00 7.91 -10.71
N HIS A 134 -2.07 8.71 -10.71
CA HIS A 134 -2.62 9.35 -11.91
C HIS A 134 -1.60 10.24 -12.61
N TYR A 135 -0.72 10.86 -11.83
CA TYR A 135 0.32 11.74 -12.34
C TYR A 135 1.28 11.03 -13.33
N LEU A 136 1.27 9.69 -13.40
CA LEU A 136 2.05 8.92 -14.37
C LEU A 136 1.70 9.25 -15.82
N GLU A 137 0.47 9.66 -16.13
CA GLU A 137 0.06 10.03 -17.48
C GLU A 137 0.77 11.29 -17.99
N ASP A 138 1.12 12.19 -17.07
CA ASP A 138 1.80 13.46 -17.38
C ASP A 138 3.33 13.34 -17.38
N LEU A 139 3.89 12.31 -16.72
CA LEU A 139 5.34 12.15 -16.61
C LEU A 139 6.10 12.10 -17.95
N PRO A 140 5.65 11.39 -19.01
CA PRO A 140 6.41 11.29 -20.26
C PRO A 140 6.80 12.65 -20.85
N ARG A 141 5.92 13.65 -20.72
CA ARG A 141 6.15 15.01 -21.25
C ARG A 141 7.20 15.79 -20.44
N ARG A 142 7.41 15.43 -19.18
CA ARG A 142 8.28 16.14 -18.22
C ARG A 142 9.63 15.45 -18.02
N LEU A 143 9.83 14.27 -18.61
CA LEU A 143 11.07 13.49 -18.47
C LEU A 143 12.31 14.25 -18.96
N SER A 144 12.21 15.02 -20.05
CA SER A 144 13.35 15.78 -20.58
C SER A 144 13.83 16.90 -19.65
N GLU A 145 12.96 17.37 -18.76
CA GLU A 145 13.23 18.52 -17.88
C GLU A 145 14.04 18.14 -16.64
N SER A 146 14.02 16.87 -16.23
CA SER A 146 14.68 16.42 -15.00
C SER A 146 15.37 15.06 -15.14
N THR A 147 16.70 15.07 -14.97
CA THR A 147 17.50 13.83 -14.89
C THR A 147 17.13 12.99 -13.67
N SER A 148 16.74 13.63 -12.56
CA SER A 148 16.26 12.92 -11.38
C SER A 148 15.00 12.12 -11.69
N LEU A 149 14.04 12.77 -12.36
CA LEU A 149 12.79 12.14 -12.76
C LEU A 149 13.01 10.98 -13.73
N GLN A 150 13.91 11.14 -14.70
CA GLN A 150 14.30 10.04 -15.60
C GLN A 150 14.80 8.82 -14.83
N HIS A 151 15.66 9.01 -13.82
CA HIS A 151 16.21 7.88 -13.07
C HIS A 151 15.18 7.21 -12.16
N THR A 152 14.29 7.96 -11.51
CA THR A 152 13.24 7.38 -10.65
C THR A 152 12.17 6.68 -11.47
N VAL A 153 11.74 7.23 -12.61
CA VAL A 153 10.82 6.56 -13.54
C VAL A 153 11.49 5.34 -14.19
N GLY A 154 12.78 5.43 -14.52
CA GLY A 154 13.55 4.31 -15.04
C GLY A 154 13.68 3.15 -14.04
N LEU A 155 13.86 3.45 -12.75
CA LEU A 155 13.80 2.47 -11.66
C LEU A 155 12.41 1.81 -11.61
N PHE A 156 11.35 2.62 -11.53
CA PHE A 156 9.97 2.14 -11.51
C PHE A 156 9.67 1.16 -12.66
N CYS A 157 9.96 1.55 -13.90
CA CYS A 157 9.73 0.71 -15.07
C CYS A 157 10.55 -0.60 -15.03
N THR A 158 11.66 -0.63 -14.29
CA THR A 158 12.52 -1.82 -14.18
C THR A 158 11.90 -2.80 -13.19
N VAL A 159 11.61 -2.34 -11.97
CA VAL A 159 11.00 -3.19 -10.93
C VAL A 159 9.57 -3.61 -11.29
N PHE A 160 8.82 -2.74 -11.96
CA PHE A 160 7.48 -3.09 -12.45
C PHE A 160 7.54 -4.11 -13.59
N GLY A 161 8.55 -4.02 -14.45
CA GLY A 161 8.82 -5.04 -15.46
C GLY A 161 9.14 -6.41 -14.84
N GLU A 162 9.93 -6.43 -13.75
CA GLU A 162 10.22 -7.64 -12.95
C GLU A 162 8.95 -8.22 -12.32
N TYR A 163 8.16 -7.38 -11.65
CA TYR A 163 6.86 -7.76 -11.09
C TYR A 163 5.94 -8.41 -12.13
N ARG A 164 5.81 -7.80 -13.31
CA ARG A 164 4.98 -8.35 -14.40
C ARG A 164 5.47 -9.70 -14.94
N ARG A 165 6.75 -10.03 -14.75
CA ARG A 165 7.31 -11.35 -15.07
C ARG A 165 7.10 -12.37 -13.96
N GLY A 166 6.44 -12.00 -12.86
CA GLY A 166 6.23 -12.85 -11.70
C GLY A 166 7.49 -13.01 -10.85
N GLU A 167 8.46 -12.11 -10.97
CA GLU A 167 9.62 -12.09 -10.07
C GLU A 167 9.17 -11.63 -8.68
N SER A 168 9.73 -12.24 -7.64
CA SER A 168 9.47 -11.87 -6.25
C SER A 168 9.97 -10.45 -5.95
N ALA A 169 9.34 -9.76 -4.99
CA ALA A 169 9.85 -8.50 -4.47
C ALA A 169 11.30 -8.67 -3.94
N LYS A 170 12.14 -7.67 -4.19
CA LYS A 170 13.55 -7.65 -3.80
C LYS A 170 13.83 -6.45 -2.89
N GLU A 171 14.91 -6.53 -2.13
CA GLU A 171 15.42 -5.37 -1.39
C GLU A 171 16.10 -4.39 -2.33
N PHE A 172 15.63 -3.15 -2.34
CA PHE A 172 16.09 -2.13 -3.29
C PHE A 172 17.55 -1.73 -3.10
N VAL A 173 18.09 -1.87 -1.88
CA VAL A 173 19.49 -1.56 -1.58
C VAL A 173 20.47 -2.30 -2.50
N THR A 174 20.05 -3.45 -3.04
CA THR A 174 20.85 -4.28 -3.95
C THR A 174 20.82 -3.83 -5.41
N LEU A 175 19.92 -2.89 -5.78
CA LEU A 175 19.68 -2.50 -7.16
C LEU A 175 20.55 -1.29 -7.57
N PRO A 176 21.43 -1.43 -8.60
CA PRO A 176 22.22 -0.30 -9.09
C PRO A 176 21.37 0.88 -9.57
N ALA A 177 20.18 0.59 -10.15
CA ALA A 177 19.22 1.60 -10.59
C ALA A 177 18.69 2.45 -9.42
N TYR A 178 18.51 1.85 -8.25
CA TYR A 178 18.05 2.54 -7.05
C TYR A 178 19.12 3.51 -6.53
N GLY A 179 20.37 3.06 -6.41
CA GLY A 179 21.49 3.94 -6.06
C GLY A 179 21.69 5.08 -7.07
N LYS A 180 21.42 4.85 -8.36
CA LYS A 180 21.45 5.89 -9.39
C LYS A 180 20.33 6.93 -9.20
N ALA A 181 19.12 6.49 -8.91
CA ALA A 181 17.98 7.35 -8.62
C ALA A 181 18.24 8.23 -7.39
N LEU A 182 18.70 7.65 -6.28
CA LEU A 182 19.06 8.38 -5.06
C LEU A 182 20.14 9.45 -5.29
N ARG A 183 21.21 9.13 -6.03
CA ARG A 183 22.27 10.11 -6.33
C ARG A 183 21.76 11.27 -7.17
N SER A 184 20.89 11.01 -8.14
CA SER A 184 20.32 12.08 -8.95
C SER A 184 19.33 12.93 -8.18
N LEU A 185 18.50 12.31 -7.33
CA LEU A 185 17.60 13.04 -6.46
C LEU A 185 18.38 13.93 -5.47
N ARG A 186 19.43 13.39 -4.83
CA ARG A 186 20.32 14.16 -3.95
C ARG A 186 20.90 15.41 -4.61
N ARG A 187 21.20 15.36 -5.91
CA ARG A 187 21.67 16.54 -6.67
C ARG A 187 20.55 17.52 -6.97
N ALA A 188 19.33 17.05 -7.20
CA ALA A 188 18.16 17.88 -7.45
C ALA A 188 17.74 18.67 -6.20
N ILE A 189 17.87 18.07 -5.01
CA ILE A 189 17.56 18.71 -3.71
C ILE A 189 18.78 19.35 -3.03
N ALA A 190 19.88 19.57 -3.75
CA ALA A 190 21.09 20.15 -3.16
C ALA A 190 20.82 21.60 -2.71
N PRO A 191 21.49 22.09 -1.64
CA PRO A 191 21.34 23.47 -1.18
C PRO A 191 21.55 24.48 -2.32
N GLY A 192 20.65 25.47 -2.42
CA GLY A 192 20.67 26.49 -3.48
C GLY A 192 20.06 26.05 -4.82
N LYS A 193 19.49 24.84 -4.91
CA LYS A 193 18.67 24.43 -6.05
C LYS A 193 17.21 24.79 -5.81
N THR A 194 16.57 25.34 -6.85
CA THR A 194 15.13 25.58 -6.86
C THR A 194 14.40 24.25 -6.92
N LEU A 195 13.49 24.01 -5.96
CA LEU A 195 12.61 22.86 -5.99
C LEU A 195 11.55 23.06 -7.08
N THR A 196 11.27 21.98 -7.81
CA THR A 196 10.36 22.01 -8.95
C THR A 196 9.34 20.89 -8.86
N VAL A 197 8.30 20.94 -9.69
CA VAL A 197 7.30 19.87 -9.80
C VAL A 197 7.96 18.54 -10.19
N GLU A 198 9.01 18.54 -11.02
CA GLU A 198 9.76 17.31 -11.36
C GLU A 198 10.57 16.78 -10.18
N THR A 199 11.02 17.66 -9.28
CA THR A 199 11.67 17.25 -8.03
C THR A 199 10.66 16.57 -7.11
N LEU A 200 9.46 17.14 -6.95
CA LEU A 200 8.34 16.49 -6.24
C LEU A 200 7.98 15.14 -6.89
N ALA A 201 7.81 15.10 -8.21
CA ALA A 201 7.54 13.88 -8.97
C ALA A 201 8.64 12.82 -8.76
N SER A 202 9.91 13.23 -8.70
CA SER A 202 11.02 12.32 -8.45
C SER A 202 10.91 11.66 -7.08
N ILE A 203 10.60 12.44 -6.03
CA ILE A 203 10.48 11.95 -4.65
C ILE A 203 9.26 11.04 -4.53
N MET A 204 8.11 11.45 -5.07
CA MET A 204 6.90 10.64 -5.08
C MET A 204 7.10 9.33 -5.85
N MET A 205 7.75 9.37 -7.02
CA MET A 205 8.07 8.14 -7.76
C MET A 205 8.96 7.20 -6.95
N LEU A 206 9.96 7.73 -6.24
CA LEU A 206 10.83 6.91 -5.42
C LEU A 206 10.06 6.30 -4.23
N GLU A 207 9.28 7.12 -3.51
CA GLU A 207 8.41 6.69 -2.41
C GLU A 207 7.45 5.59 -2.83
N ARG A 208 6.74 5.78 -3.95
CA ARG A 208 5.76 4.83 -4.48
C ARG A 208 6.43 3.55 -4.93
N THR A 209 7.59 3.66 -5.60
CA THR A 209 8.35 2.48 -6.04
C THR A 209 8.78 1.65 -4.84
N GLU A 210 9.28 2.28 -3.78
CA GLU A 210 9.61 1.58 -2.54
C GLU A 210 8.37 1.00 -1.87
N ASN A 211 7.29 1.77 -1.77
CA ASN A 211 6.06 1.32 -1.14
C ASN A 211 5.46 0.10 -1.83
N VAL A 212 5.56 0.01 -3.15
CA VAL A 212 4.86 -1.02 -3.93
C VAL A 212 5.74 -2.25 -4.19
N PHE A 213 7.06 -2.11 -4.26
CA PHE A 213 7.94 -3.23 -4.65
C PHE A 213 9.13 -3.52 -3.70
N ASN A 214 9.43 -2.65 -2.73
CA ASN A 214 10.56 -2.90 -1.82
C ASN A 214 10.10 -3.73 -0.61
N ARG A 215 10.60 -4.96 -0.49
CA ARG A 215 10.30 -5.83 0.65
C ARG A 215 10.83 -5.27 1.97
N GLY A 216 12.02 -4.68 1.96
CA GLY A 216 12.70 -4.18 3.17
C GLY A 216 12.28 -2.78 3.61
N ARG A 217 11.18 -2.23 3.08
CA ARG A 217 10.69 -0.91 3.47
C ARG A 217 10.08 -1.01 4.87
N ASP A 218 10.48 -0.09 5.75
CA ASP A 218 9.74 0.15 6.97
C ASP A 218 8.31 0.63 6.65
N ALA A 219 7.32 0.06 7.32
CA ALA A 219 5.91 0.42 7.16
C ALA A 219 5.66 1.91 7.44
N LEU A 220 6.51 2.54 8.26
CA LEU A 220 6.41 3.94 8.68
C LEU A 220 7.52 4.81 8.09
N CYS A 221 7.97 4.59 6.85
CA CYS A 221 9.00 5.43 6.22
C CYS A 221 8.56 6.90 6.08
N VAL A 222 8.74 7.67 7.16
CA VAL A 222 8.29 9.05 7.35
C VAL A 222 9.14 10.06 6.61
N THR A 223 10.38 9.70 6.26
CA THR A 223 11.31 10.59 5.57
C THR A 223 10.77 11.06 4.21
N HIS A 224 10.21 10.14 3.42
CA HIS A 224 9.62 10.52 2.13
C HIS A 224 8.37 11.36 2.29
N SER A 225 7.48 10.99 3.22
CA SER A 225 6.25 11.74 3.51
C SER A 225 6.56 13.17 3.98
N ALA A 226 7.55 13.33 4.87
CA ALA A 226 8.01 14.64 5.33
C ALA A 226 8.57 15.48 4.18
N ALA A 227 9.40 14.89 3.31
CA ALA A 227 9.95 15.59 2.15
C ALA A 227 8.86 16.01 1.15
N ILE A 228 7.89 15.13 0.88
CA ILE A 228 6.74 15.42 0.01
C ILE A 228 5.92 16.59 0.59
N ALA A 229 5.58 16.53 1.88
CA ALA A 229 4.82 17.57 2.56
C ALA A 229 5.52 18.94 2.48
N ASN A 230 6.82 19.00 2.81
CA ASN A 230 7.60 20.23 2.78
C ASN A 230 7.65 20.84 1.37
N ILE A 231 7.86 20.00 0.34
CA ILE A 231 7.96 20.49 -1.05
C ILE A 231 6.61 20.96 -1.56
N ILE A 232 5.51 20.28 -1.24
CA ILE A 232 4.17 20.75 -1.60
C ILE A 232 3.88 22.11 -0.97
N GLN A 233 4.26 22.32 0.29
CA GLN A 233 4.11 23.63 0.94
C GLN A 233 4.97 24.71 0.27
N GLU A 234 6.20 24.39 -0.12
CA GLU A 234 7.11 25.33 -0.80
C GLU A 234 6.63 25.68 -2.23
N LEU A 235 6.14 24.69 -2.98
CA LEU A 235 5.61 24.91 -4.34
C LEU A 235 4.27 25.65 -4.33
N GLY A 236 3.51 25.55 -3.24
CA GLY A 236 2.18 26.12 -3.12
C GLY A 236 1.15 25.43 -4.01
N LEU A 237 -0.04 26.03 -4.13
CA LEU A 237 -1.14 25.43 -4.89
C LEU A 237 -0.77 25.22 -6.35
N PRO A 238 -1.19 24.10 -6.96
CA PRO A 238 -0.95 23.86 -8.37
C PRO A 238 -1.73 24.85 -9.25
N LYS A 239 -1.12 25.19 -10.39
CA LYS A 239 -1.79 25.99 -11.43
C LYS A 239 -2.92 25.20 -12.07
N SER A 240 -3.93 25.91 -12.57
CA SER A 240 -5.12 25.32 -13.19
C SER A 240 -4.85 24.60 -14.52
N ASP A 241 -3.66 24.70 -15.08
CA ASP A 241 -3.22 24.01 -16.30
C ASP A 241 -2.15 22.94 -16.04
N ASP A 242 -1.57 22.86 -14.84
CA ASP A 242 -0.54 21.86 -14.50
C ASP A 242 -1.19 20.58 -13.98
N GLY A 243 -1.51 19.67 -14.90
CA GLY A 243 -2.04 18.33 -14.59
C GLY A 243 -1.12 17.52 -13.68
N LEU A 244 0.20 17.58 -13.94
CA LEU A 244 1.19 16.86 -13.14
C LEU A 244 1.17 17.32 -11.69
N HIS A 245 1.26 18.64 -11.46
CA HIS A 245 1.32 19.17 -10.11
C HIS A 245 0.04 18.84 -9.32
N ARG A 246 -1.15 18.96 -9.94
CA ARG A 246 -2.41 18.53 -9.31
C ARG A 246 -2.45 17.05 -8.99
N GLY A 247 -2.03 16.20 -9.93
CA GLY A 247 -1.97 14.76 -9.73
C GLY A 247 -1.06 14.38 -8.58
N LEU A 248 0.12 15.00 -8.48
CA LEU A 248 1.07 14.76 -7.39
C LEU A 248 0.50 15.17 -6.02
N VAL A 249 -0.08 16.36 -5.91
CA VAL A 249 -0.72 16.82 -4.66
C VAL A 249 -1.85 15.87 -4.26
N THR A 250 -2.72 15.52 -5.21
CA THR A 250 -3.87 14.64 -4.97
C THR A 250 -3.45 13.24 -4.55
N ASP A 251 -2.49 12.63 -5.26
CA ASP A 251 -2.05 11.27 -4.97
C ASP A 251 -1.15 11.18 -3.74
N SER A 252 -0.57 12.30 -3.29
CA SER A 252 0.19 12.36 -2.03
C SER A 252 -0.70 12.34 -0.78
N TYR A 253 -1.99 12.62 -0.95
CA TYR A 253 -2.96 12.82 0.13
C TYR A 253 -2.93 11.69 1.18
N GLY A 254 -3.08 10.43 0.75
CA GLY A 254 -3.10 9.29 1.68
C GLY A 254 -1.79 9.10 2.45
N THR A 255 -0.64 9.35 1.79
CA THR A 255 0.68 9.26 2.42
C THR A 255 0.87 10.37 3.46
N MET A 256 0.44 11.59 3.14
CA MET A 256 0.55 12.73 4.05
C MET A 256 -0.40 12.64 5.22
N ALA A 257 -1.63 12.16 5.01
CA ALA A 257 -2.61 11.99 6.06
C ALA A 257 -2.09 11.11 7.20
N LEU A 258 -1.47 9.97 6.86
CA LEU A 258 -0.83 9.09 7.85
C LEU A 258 0.39 9.73 8.52
N TYR A 259 1.21 10.46 7.76
CA TYR A 259 2.38 11.17 8.30
C TYR A 259 1.98 12.21 9.35
N PHE A 260 1.05 13.11 9.03
CA PHE A 260 0.61 14.16 9.96
C PHE A 260 -0.08 13.58 11.20
N MET A 261 -0.86 12.51 11.03
CA MET A 261 -1.47 11.78 12.15
C MET A 261 -0.41 11.28 13.14
N ASN A 262 0.73 10.77 12.65
CA ASN A 262 1.80 10.26 13.50
C ASN A 262 2.69 11.36 14.11
N GLU A 263 3.03 12.41 13.34
CA GLU A 263 3.85 13.53 13.81
C GLU A 263 3.13 14.44 14.81
N GLY A 264 1.79 14.51 14.74
CA GLY A 264 1.02 15.42 15.58
C GLY A 264 1.10 16.88 15.18
N ARG A 265 1.32 17.11 13.89
CA ARG A 265 1.23 18.42 13.28
C ARG A 265 -0.10 18.56 12.55
N ASN A 266 -0.55 19.79 12.37
CA ASN A 266 -1.74 20.08 11.58
C ASN A 266 -1.55 19.59 10.14
N ASN A 267 -2.54 18.84 9.66
CA ASN A 267 -2.52 18.29 8.31
C ASN A 267 -3.05 19.31 7.30
N PHE A 268 -2.18 20.19 6.82
CA PHE A 268 -2.56 21.28 5.91
C PHE A 268 -3.27 20.80 4.64
N ILE A 269 -3.05 19.56 4.18
CA ILE A 269 -3.70 19.03 2.97
C ILE A 269 -5.20 18.80 3.16
N THR A 270 -5.63 18.65 4.41
CA THR A 270 -7.06 18.54 4.75
C THR A 270 -7.70 19.90 4.93
N GLU A 271 -6.93 20.98 5.02
CA GLU A 271 -7.42 22.35 5.21
C GLU A 271 -7.69 23.02 3.86
N ASP A 272 -8.59 23.99 3.83
CA ASP A 272 -8.82 24.77 2.62
C ASP A 272 -7.64 25.70 2.34
N PRO A 273 -7.27 25.91 1.06
CA PRO A 273 -7.94 25.43 -0.16
C PRO A 273 -7.48 24.04 -0.66
N TRP A 274 -6.58 23.35 0.06
CA TRP A 274 -6.03 22.06 -0.36
C TRP A 274 -7.04 20.92 -0.32
N GLY A 275 -7.87 20.87 0.73
CA GLY A 275 -8.89 19.85 0.91
C GLY A 275 -9.89 19.81 -0.25
N GLU A 276 -10.41 20.98 -0.63
CA GLU A 276 -11.29 21.15 -1.80
C GLU A 276 -10.59 20.77 -3.10
N LEU A 277 -9.34 21.21 -3.33
CA LEU A 277 -8.57 20.84 -4.52
C LEU A 277 -8.42 19.32 -4.66
N VAL A 278 -8.07 18.62 -3.58
CA VAL A 278 -7.92 17.16 -3.57
C VAL A 278 -9.27 16.50 -3.85
N ALA A 279 -10.34 16.93 -3.17
CA ALA A 279 -11.67 16.37 -3.34
C ALA A 279 -12.20 16.57 -4.78
N ASP A 280 -12.02 17.76 -5.36
CA ASP A 280 -12.39 18.08 -6.73
C ASP A 280 -11.59 17.27 -7.75
N THR A 281 -10.27 17.19 -7.57
CA THR A 281 -9.40 16.43 -8.48
C THR A 281 -9.77 14.94 -8.45
N MET A 282 -9.94 14.36 -7.26
CA MET A 282 -10.35 12.95 -7.13
C MET A 282 -11.74 12.69 -7.72
N ALA A 283 -12.69 13.61 -7.51
CA ALA A 283 -14.04 13.50 -8.06
C ALA A 283 -14.06 13.66 -9.59
N SER A 284 -13.14 14.44 -10.16
CA SER A 284 -13.02 14.59 -11.63
C SER A 284 -12.66 13.28 -12.34
N PHE A 285 -12.05 12.32 -11.63
CA PHE A 285 -11.78 10.98 -12.16
C PHE A 285 -13.00 10.06 -12.19
N ILE A 286 -14.13 10.48 -11.64
CA ILE A 286 -15.39 9.75 -11.74
C ILE A 286 -16.12 10.22 -13.01
N GLU A 287 -16.21 9.33 -13.99
CA GLU A 287 -16.88 9.59 -15.27
C GLU A 287 -18.39 9.83 -15.08
N SER A 288 -19.02 9.11 -14.15
CA SER A 288 -20.44 9.28 -13.82
C SER A 288 -20.69 10.62 -13.12
N GLU A 289 -21.36 11.54 -13.82
CA GLU A 289 -21.75 12.84 -13.27
C GLU A 289 -22.70 12.70 -12.08
N ASP A 290 -23.59 11.71 -12.11
CA ASP A 290 -24.55 11.43 -11.05
C ASP A 290 -23.90 10.92 -9.74
N LEU A 291 -22.77 10.23 -9.85
CA LEU A 291 -22.05 9.68 -8.69
C LEU A 291 -21.08 10.69 -8.08
N ARG A 292 -20.55 11.62 -8.91
CA ARG A 292 -19.50 12.57 -8.55
C ARG A 292 -19.81 13.38 -7.26
N PRO A 293 -21.02 13.93 -7.03
CA PRO A 293 -21.31 14.69 -5.82
C PRO A 293 -21.25 13.84 -4.55
N TYR A 294 -21.73 12.60 -4.60
CA TYR A 294 -21.71 11.67 -3.47
C TYR A 294 -20.28 11.23 -3.15
N PHE A 295 -19.49 10.97 -4.20
CA PHE A 295 -18.08 10.63 -4.05
C PHE A 295 -17.28 11.80 -3.45
N LYS A 296 -17.46 13.03 -3.96
CA LYS A 296 -16.82 14.24 -3.42
C LYS A 296 -17.20 14.44 -1.94
N ARG A 297 -18.49 14.34 -1.60
CA ARG A 297 -18.96 14.48 -0.21
C ARG A 297 -18.32 13.43 0.70
N SER A 298 -18.27 12.17 0.26
CA SER A 298 -17.63 11.10 1.03
C SER A 298 -16.13 11.38 1.28
N LEU A 299 -15.43 11.98 0.30
CA LEU A 299 -14.03 12.37 0.47
C LEU A 299 -13.87 13.54 1.45
N ILE A 300 -14.75 14.55 1.41
CA ILE A 300 -14.71 15.67 2.36
C ILE A 300 -14.90 15.15 3.79
N THR A 301 -15.92 14.31 4.03
CA THR A 301 -16.14 13.72 5.36
C THR A 301 -14.97 12.84 5.79
N TYR A 302 -14.39 12.09 4.86
CA TYR A 302 -13.16 11.32 5.11
C TYR A 302 -11.99 12.24 5.55
N ASN A 303 -11.80 13.39 4.89
CA ASN A 303 -10.78 14.37 5.24
C ASN A 303 -10.99 14.97 6.64
N GLU A 304 -12.23 15.26 7.00
CA GLU A 304 -12.58 15.76 8.33
C GLU A 304 -12.18 14.78 9.44
N VAL A 305 -12.38 13.48 9.22
CA VAL A 305 -11.98 12.45 10.18
C VAL A 305 -10.47 12.40 10.32
N PHE A 306 -9.72 12.45 9.22
CA PHE A 306 -8.25 12.48 9.30
C PHE A 306 -7.72 13.72 10.01
N ARG A 307 -8.42 14.85 9.89
CA ARG A 307 -8.06 16.09 10.59
C ARG A 307 -8.18 15.95 12.11
N SER A 308 -9.21 15.24 12.59
CA SER A 308 -9.45 15.03 14.03
C SER A 308 -8.90 13.72 14.59
N ALA A 309 -8.46 12.78 13.74
CA ALA A 309 -8.11 11.41 14.14
C ALA A 309 -7.12 11.35 15.30
N ARG A 310 -6.04 12.16 15.26
CA ARG A 310 -5.06 12.17 16.34
C ARG A 310 -5.63 12.69 17.65
N ASP A 311 -6.38 13.79 17.62
CA ASP A 311 -7.04 14.33 18.81
C ASP A 311 -7.96 13.29 19.45
N LEU A 312 -8.77 12.62 18.63
CA LEU A 312 -9.65 11.54 19.08
C LEU A 312 -8.87 10.38 19.72
N ILE A 313 -7.75 9.95 19.11
CA ILE A 313 -6.87 8.90 19.65
C ILE A 313 -6.30 9.31 21.01
N LEU A 314 -5.77 10.52 21.13
CA LEU A 314 -5.17 11.02 22.37
C LEU A 314 -6.20 11.18 23.48
N ARG A 315 -7.41 11.67 23.15
CA ARG A 315 -8.50 11.78 24.11
C ARG A 315 -9.01 10.42 24.56
N CYS A 316 -9.04 9.42 23.68
CA CYS A 316 -9.31 8.02 24.07
C CYS A 316 -8.27 7.52 25.07
N GLN A 317 -6.99 7.79 24.85
CA GLN A 317 -5.92 7.43 25.80
C GLN A 317 -6.11 8.13 27.16
N MET A 318 -6.49 9.41 27.16
CA MET A 318 -6.76 10.17 28.38
C MET A 318 -7.95 9.61 29.18
N VAL A 319 -9.07 9.30 28.52
CA VAL A 319 -10.25 8.70 29.18
C VAL A 319 -9.91 7.33 29.78
N ARG A 320 -9.05 6.55 29.13
CA ARG A 320 -8.58 5.27 29.66
C ARG A 320 -7.66 5.41 30.87
N SER A 321 -6.82 6.44 30.91
CA SER A 321 -5.88 6.66 32.01
C SER A 321 -6.51 7.35 33.21
N VAL A 322 -7.54 8.17 33.00
CA VAL A 322 -8.30 8.88 34.04
C VAL A 322 -9.82 8.68 33.86
N PRO A 323 -10.36 7.50 34.22
CA PRO A 323 -11.77 7.18 33.99
C PRO A 323 -12.79 8.04 34.75
N GLN A 324 -12.34 8.86 35.72
CA GLN A 324 -13.21 9.63 36.61
C GLN A 324 -13.68 10.96 36.00
N ASP A 325 -13.09 11.42 34.90
CA ASP A 325 -13.53 12.63 34.20
C ASP A 325 -14.76 12.32 33.32
N ALA A 326 -15.94 12.37 33.96
CA ALA A 326 -17.21 12.06 33.32
C ALA A 326 -17.56 13.06 32.20
N GLU A 327 -17.13 14.33 32.31
CA GLU A 327 -17.43 15.37 31.32
C GLU A 327 -16.57 15.20 30.07
N ALA A 328 -15.26 15.03 30.22
CA ALA A 328 -14.35 14.78 29.09
C ALA A 328 -14.74 13.51 28.33
N SER A 329 -15.10 12.45 29.05
CA SER A 329 -15.56 11.19 28.47
C SER A 329 -16.90 11.35 27.73
N ALA A 330 -17.85 12.11 28.29
CA ALA A 330 -19.12 12.40 27.62
C ALA A 330 -18.93 13.22 26.35
N GLN A 331 -18.05 14.21 26.37
CA GLN A 331 -17.73 15.00 25.19
C GLN A 331 -17.06 14.14 24.11
N LEU A 332 -16.10 13.29 24.48
CA LEU A 332 -15.45 12.37 23.54
C LEU A 332 -16.44 11.41 22.87
N ILE A 333 -17.36 10.81 23.64
CA ILE A 333 -18.41 9.93 23.10
C ILE A 333 -19.29 10.68 22.10
N ARG A 334 -19.68 11.93 22.40
CA ARG A 334 -20.44 12.77 21.46
C ARG A 334 -19.67 13.04 20.17
N ASP A 335 -18.39 13.38 20.29
CA ASP A 335 -17.54 13.69 19.13
C ASP A 335 -17.31 12.44 18.25
N LEU A 336 -17.02 11.29 18.88
CA LEU A 336 -16.86 10.00 18.18
C LEU A 336 -18.15 9.60 17.46
N SER A 337 -19.29 9.67 18.16
CA SER A 337 -20.59 9.33 17.59
C SER A 337 -20.97 10.28 16.45
N GLY A 338 -20.78 11.59 16.62
CA GLY A 338 -21.02 12.58 15.56
C GLY A 338 -20.18 12.31 14.31
N THR A 339 -18.89 12.02 14.50
CA THR A 339 -17.94 11.71 13.42
C THR A 339 -18.30 10.40 12.70
N GLU A 340 -18.61 9.34 13.46
CA GLU A 340 -18.99 8.04 12.90
C GLU A 340 -20.30 8.13 12.11
N ASN A 341 -21.31 8.83 12.65
CA ASN A 341 -22.59 9.04 11.96
C ASN A 341 -22.42 9.84 10.66
N ALA A 342 -21.52 10.83 10.62
CA ALA A 342 -21.23 11.56 9.40
C ALA A 342 -20.63 10.65 8.32
N LEU A 343 -19.62 9.85 8.68
CA LEU A 343 -19.04 8.85 7.78
C LEU A 343 -20.05 7.79 7.33
N GLU A 344 -20.89 7.31 8.24
CA GLU A 344 -21.93 6.33 7.93
C GLU A 344 -22.90 6.86 6.87
N ARG A 345 -23.37 8.10 7.03
CA ARG A 345 -24.26 8.73 6.03
C ARG A 345 -23.57 8.84 4.68
N GLY A 346 -22.36 9.39 4.62
CA GLY A 346 -21.62 9.52 3.36
C GLY A 346 -21.36 8.17 2.67
N TYR A 347 -21.02 7.14 3.45
CA TYR A 347 -20.84 5.78 2.97
C TYR A 347 -22.14 5.18 2.41
N LYS A 348 -23.25 5.25 3.17
CA LYS A 348 -24.54 4.68 2.75
C LYS A 348 -25.09 5.38 1.51
N GLU A 349 -24.99 6.71 1.44
CA GLU A 349 -25.40 7.47 0.26
C GLU A 349 -24.60 7.06 -0.98
N LEU A 350 -23.26 6.95 -0.86
CA LEU A 350 -22.40 6.53 -1.96
C LEU A 350 -22.66 5.08 -2.37
N LEU A 351 -22.87 4.18 -1.41
CA LEU A 351 -23.17 2.77 -1.65
C LEU A 351 -24.52 2.61 -2.36
N GLN A 352 -25.57 3.24 -1.84
CA GLN A 352 -26.90 3.21 -2.45
C GLN A 352 -26.86 3.76 -3.87
N LYS A 353 -26.24 4.93 -4.08
CA LYS A 353 -26.13 5.50 -5.42
C LYS A 353 -25.34 4.61 -6.38
N SER A 354 -24.33 3.89 -5.87
CA SER A 354 -23.57 2.93 -6.67
C SER A 354 -24.41 1.70 -7.04
N PHE A 355 -25.32 1.22 -6.18
CA PHE A 355 -26.30 0.19 -6.51
C PHE A 355 -27.30 0.68 -7.56
N ASP A 356 -27.85 1.87 -7.37
CA ASP A 356 -28.85 2.45 -8.29
C ASP A 356 -28.30 2.60 -9.72
N LEU A 357 -27.01 2.91 -9.84
CA LEU A 357 -26.31 3.03 -11.11
C LEU A 357 -25.76 1.70 -11.67
N GLY A 358 -25.96 0.58 -10.96
CA GLY A 358 -25.42 -0.73 -11.35
C GLY A 358 -23.89 -0.79 -11.33
N LEU A 359 -23.24 0.07 -10.53
CA LEU A 359 -21.79 0.12 -10.38
C LEU A 359 -21.28 -0.82 -9.29
N ILE A 360 -22.17 -1.28 -8.40
CA ILE A 360 -21.91 -2.35 -7.43
C ILE A 360 -23.04 -3.35 -7.53
N HIS A 361 -22.70 -4.63 -7.54
CA HIS A 361 -23.65 -5.72 -7.43
C HIS A 361 -23.39 -6.53 -6.17
N GLU A 362 -24.43 -6.78 -5.38
CA GLU A 362 -24.38 -7.77 -4.32
C GLU A 362 -24.74 -9.14 -4.89
N GLN A 363 -23.93 -10.14 -4.55
CA GLN A 363 -24.18 -11.53 -4.91
C GLN A 363 -24.11 -12.40 -3.65
N HIS A 364 -25.08 -13.31 -3.50
CA HIS A 364 -25.00 -14.35 -2.49
C HIS A 364 -23.86 -15.32 -2.80
N ASP A 365 -23.03 -15.60 -1.80
CA ASP A 365 -21.89 -16.50 -1.89
C ASP A 365 -21.71 -17.23 -0.55
N PRO A 366 -22.25 -18.46 -0.40
CA PRO A 366 -22.11 -19.25 0.82
C PRO A 366 -20.67 -19.58 1.20
N GLY A 367 -19.72 -19.48 0.26
CA GLY A 367 -18.31 -19.69 0.52
C GLY A 367 -17.59 -18.45 1.07
N SER A 368 -18.24 -17.28 1.03
CA SER A 368 -17.67 -16.06 1.59
C SER A 368 -17.91 -15.99 3.10
N ILE A 369 -16.98 -15.36 3.82
CA ILE A 369 -17.07 -15.14 5.28
C ILE A 369 -18.35 -14.35 5.64
N ALA A 370 -18.82 -13.48 4.74
CA ALA A 370 -20.01 -12.66 4.96
C ALA A 370 -21.31 -13.30 4.43
N GLY A 371 -21.26 -14.45 3.75
CA GLY A 371 -22.39 -15.07 3.04
C GLY A 371 -22.87 -14.33 1.79
N SER A 372 -22.40 -13.10 1.56
CA SER A 372 -22.55 -12.35 0.31
C SER A 372 -21.27 -11.57 -0.01
N ILE A 373 -21.18 -11.08 -1.24
CA ILE A 373 -19.99 -10.38 -1.77
C ILE A 373 -20.41 -9.18 -2.61
N TYR A 374 -19.55 -8.16 -2.65
CA TYR A 374 -19.70 -7.02 -3.54
C TYR A 374 -18.78 -7.15 -4.76
N ARG A 375 -19.35 -6.84 -5.93
CA ARG A 375 -18.63 -6.74 -7.20
C ARG A 375 -18.73 -5.32 -7.74
N PRO A 376 -17.83 -4.43 -7.31
CA PRO A 376 -17.76 -3.08 -7.84
C PRO A 376 -17.15 -3.07 -9.25
N SER A 377 -17.73 -2.27 -10.13
CA SER A 377 -17.23 -1.99 -11.48
C SER A 377 -16.19 -0.86 -11.50
N LEU A 378 -16.19 0.00 -10.47
CA LEU A 378 -15.26 1.13 -10.33
C LEU A 378 -14.34 0.92 -9.14
N VAL A 379 -13.07 0.63 -9.42
CA VAL A 379 -12.03 0.37 -8.41
C VAL A 379 -11.90 1.52 -7.42
N ARG A 380 -11.90 2.77 -7.90
CA ARG A 380 -11.76 3.96 -7.02
C ARG A 380 -12.89 4.06 -6.00
N VAL A 381 -14.12 3.86 -6.45
CA VAL A 381 -15.29 3.94 -5.56
C VAL A 381 -15.22 2.88 -4.48
N ALA A 382 -14.85 1.65 -4.86
CA ALA A 382 -14.65 0.57 -3.90
C ALA A 382 -13.50 0.84 -2.93
N GLN A 383 -12.36 1.37 -3.39
CA GLN A 383 -11.25 1.75 -2.51
C GLN A 383 -11.65 2.84 -1.51
N THR A 384 -12.37 3.89 -1.95
CA THR A 384 -12.89 4.92 -1.04
C THR A 384 -13.87 4.36 -0.03
N MET A 385 -14.76 3.44 -0.45
CA MET A 385 -15.68 2.73 0.45
C MET A 385 -14.94 1.89 1.49
N ILE A 386 -13.94 1.09 1.07
CA ILE A 386 -13.11 0.27 1.96
C ILE A 386 -12.37 1.14 2.97
N SER A 387 -11.78 2.26 2.54
CA SER A 387 -11.11 3.20 3.43
C SER A 387 -12.07 3.85 4.43
N SER A 388 -13.29 4.20 3.98
CA SER A 388 -14.36 4.72 4.86
C SER A 388 -14.79 3.68 5.90
N LEU A 389 -14.95 2.42 5.49
CA LEU A 389 -15.26 1.31 6.41
C LEU A 389 -14.15 1.12 7.45
N GLY A 390 -12.88 1.15 7.04
CA GLY A 390 -11.74 1.06 7.96
C GLY A 390 -11.74 2.15 9.04
N LEU A 391 -12.02 3.40 8.66
CA LEU A 391 -12.16 4.50 9.63
C LEU A 391 -13.35 4.30 10.56
N ARG A 392 -14.52 3.91 10.03
CA ARG A 392 -15.71 3.67 10.82
C ARG A 392 -15.50 2.53 11.82
N LEU A 393 -14.80 1.46 11.44
CA LEU A 393 -14.42 0.37 12.34
C LEU A 393 -13.58 0.90 13.52
N ASN A 394 -12.58 1.75 13.26
CA ASN A 394 -11.77 2.35 14.32
C ASN A 394 -12.60 3.25 15.25
N LEU A 395 -13.48 4.09 14.69
CA LEU A 395 -14.33 5.00 15.48
C LEU A 395 -15.36 4.24 16.33
N LEU A 396 -16.03 3.23 15.77
CA LEU A 396 -16.96 2.39 16.53
C LEU A 396 -16.25 1.62 17.64
N ARG A 397 -15.01 1.17 17.38
CA ARG A 397 -14.20 0.51 18.41
C ARG A 397 -13.83 1.46 19.55
N MET A 398 -13.37 2.67 19.23
CA MET A 398 -13.12 3.73 20.23
C MET A 398 -14.38 4.05 21.05
N LEU A 399 -15.52 4.20 20.36
CA LEU A 399 -16.82 4.50 20.97
C LEU A 399 -17.24 3.38 21.94
N TYR A 400 -17.15 2.12 21.51
CA TYR A 400 -17.40 0.96 22.36
C TYR A 400 -16.51 0.97 23.62
N ASP A 401 -15.20 1.17 23.45
CA ASP A 401 -14.26 1.19 24.57
C ASP A 401 -14.60 2.31 25.59
N CYS A 402 -14.92 3.50 25.11
CA CYS A 402 -15.33 4.62 25.97
C CYS A 402 -16.65 4.34 26.69
N SER A 403 -17.63 3.74 26.00
CA SER A 403 -18.92 3.37 26.60
C SER A 403 -18.77 2.29 27.68
N VAL A 404 -17.91 1.29 27.47
CA VAL A 404 -17.60 0.26 28.47
C VAL A 404 -17.00 0.87 29.73
N ILE A 405 -16.02 1.77 29.59
CA ILE A 405 -15.36 2.43 30.73
C ILE A 405 -16.35 3.22 31.58
N ARG A 406 -17.38 3.79 30.94
CA ARG A 406 -18.44 4.55 31.63
C ARG A 406 -19.58 3.69 32.17
N GLY A 407 -19.61 2.40 31.85
CA GLY A 407 -20.74 1.53 32.19
C GLY A 407 -22.04 1.99 31.53
N ALA A 408 -21.99 2.39 30.26
CA ALA A 408 -23.19 2.79 29.51
C ALA A 408 -24.09 1.58 29.20
N ASP A 409 -25.40 1.78 29.16
CA ASP A 409 -26.38 0.71 28.93
C ASP A 409 -26.40 0.19 27.48
N ASP A 410 -25.81 0.92 26.53
CA ASP A 410 -25.87 0.64 25.08
C ASP A 410 -24.64 -0.12 24.54
N VAL A 411 -23.78 -0.64 25.42
CA VAL A 411 -22.54 -1.34 25.06
C VAL A 411 -22.78 -2.53 24.12
N GLU A 412 -23.81 -3.34 24.38
CA GLU A 412 -24.15 -4.50 23.55
C GLU A 412 -24.62 -4.08 22.14
N LEU A 413 -25.37 -2.96 22.05
CA LEU A 413 -25.81 -2.42 20.78
C LEU A 413 -24.61 -1.90 19.97
N LEU A 414 -23.65 -1.22 20.61
CA LEU A 414 -22.43 -0.75 19.96
C LEU A 414 -21.58 -1.93 19.45
N PHE A 415 -21.47 -3.00 20.24
CA PHE A 415 -20.77 -4.21 19.80
C PHE A 415 -21.44 -4.85 18.59
N ALA A 416 -22.77 -4.99 18.61
CA ALA A 416 -23.52 -5.50 17.46
C ALA A 416 -23.35 -4.64 16.20
N ARG A 417 -23.35 -3.31 16.33
CA ARG A 417 -23.05 -2.38 15.23
C ARG A 417 -21.65 -2.59 14.68
N PHE A 418 -20.64 -2.71 15.54
CA PHE A 418 -19.27 -2.98 15.14
C PHE A 418 -19.13 -4.31 14.41
N ARG A 419 -19.77 -5.37 14.92
CA ARG A 419 -19.80 -6.69 14.27
C ARG A 419 -20.44 -6.65 12.89
N ASN A 420 -21.59 -5.99 12.74
CA ASN A 420 -22.28 -5.84 11.46
C ASN A 420 -21.42 -5.08 10.45
N LEU A 421 -20.71 -4.04 10.89
CA LEU A 421 -19.77 -3.31 10.04
C LEU A 421 -18.59 -4.18 9.57
N CYS A 422 -18.11 -5.10 10.42
CA CYS A 422 -17.08 -6.07 10.02
C CYS A 422 -17.60 -6.98 8.90
N VAL A 423 -18.82 -7.52 9.03
CA VAL A 423 -19.47 -8.35 7.99
C VAL A 423 -19.59 -7.56 6.67
N GLU A 424 -20.02 -6.29 6.74
CA GLU A 424 -20.10 -5.41 5.58
C GLU A 424 -18.73 -5.21 4.90
N ALA A 425 -17.67 -5.00 5.69
CA ALA A 425 -16.31 -4.87 5.18
C ALA A 425 -15.79 -6.17 4.53
N TRP A 426 -16.19 -7.33 5.04
CA TRP A 426 -15.82 -8.62 4.48
C TRP A 426 -16.45 -8.87 3.11
N ARG A 427 -17.58 -8.23 2.77
CA ARG A 427 -18.18 -8.31 1.42
C ARG A 427 -17.26 -7.79 0.32
N PHE A 428 -16.31 -6.91 0.64
CA PHE A 428 -15.30 -6.40 -0.30
C PHE A 428 -14.07 -7.30 -0.46
N ILE A 429 -13.92 -8.37 0.33
CA ILE A 429 -12.74 -9.26 0.28
C ILE A 429 -12.48 -9.80 -1.14
N PRO A 430 -13.47 -10.35 -1.87
CA PRO A 430 -13.22 -10.88 -3.21
C PRO A 430 -12.78 -9.81 -4.21
N PHE A 431 -13.29 -8.57 -4.05
CA PHE A 431 -12.82 -7.45 -4.85
C PHE A 431 -11.35 -7.15 -4.56
N VAL A 432 -10.95 -7.07 -3.29
CA VAL A 432 -9.54 -6.86 -2.90
C VAL A 432 -8.64 -7.96 -3.44
N GLN A 433 -9.07 -9.23 -3.37
CA GLN A 433 -8.34 -10.37 -3.95
C GLN A 433 -8.22 -10.31 -5.48
N SER A 434 -9.13 -9.61 -6.16
CA SER A 434 -9.09 -9.43 -7.61
C SER A 434 -8.10 -8.35 -8.07
N LEU A 435 -7.64 -7.49 -7.14
CA LEU A 435 -6.65 -6.45 -7.43
C LEU A 435 -5.25 -7.05 -7.62
N GLU A 436 -4.35 -6.29 -8.23
CA GLU A 436 -2.94 -6.66 -8.26
C GLU A 436 -2.40 -6.80 -6.83
N ALA A 437 -1.57 -7.82 -6.57
CA ALA A 437 -1.06 -8.10 -5.23
C ALA A 437 -0.42 -6.89 -4.55
N CYS A 438 0.31 -6.06 -5.31
CA CYS A 438 0.92 -4.85 -4.77
C CYS A 438 -0.10 -3.78 -4.36
N VAL A 439 -1.26 -3.71 -5.02
CA VAL A 439 -2.37 -2.80 -4.65
C VAL A 439 -3.17 -3.39 -3.51
N ALA A 440 -3.52 -4.67 -3.60
CA ALA A 440 -4.28 -5.38 -2.59
C ALA A 440 -3.60 -5.33 -1.21
N SER A 441 -2.27 -5.37 -1.18
CA SER A 441 -1.49 -5.23 0.05
C SER A 441 -1.75 -3.91 0.80
N SER A 442 -2.02 -2.82 0.08
CA SER A 442 -2.35 -1.53 0.69
C SER A 442 -3.73 -1.51 1.36
N SER A 443 -4.60 -2.45 0.99
CA SER A 443 -5.93 -2.62 1.59
C SER A 443 -5.93 -3.58 2.77
N ILE A 444 -4.82 -4.23 3.14
CA ILE A 444 -4.84 -5.19 4.25
C ILE A 444 -5.27 -4.53 5.59
N ALA A 445 -4.89 -3.28 5.81
CA ALA A 445 -5.04 -2.61 7.10
C ALA A 445 -6.51 -2.48 7.58
N TYR A 446 -7.51 -2.42 6.67
CA TYR A 446 -8.92 -2.33 7.11
C TYR A 446 -9.43 -3.63 7.73
N LEU A 447 -8.75 -4.76 7.48
CA LEU A 447 -9.13 -6.06 8.03
C LEU A 447 -8.65 -6.26 9.48
N PHE A 448 -7.61 -5.54 9.91
CA PHE A 448 -7.01 -5.74 11.23
C PHE A 448 -8.01 -5.57 12.39
N PRO A 449 -8.86 -4.52 12.44
CA PRO A 449 -9.84 -4.38 13.50
C PRO A 449 -10.87 -5.51 13.54
N THR A 450 -11.13 -6.15 12.40
CA THR A 450 -12.16 -7.19 12.29
C THR A 450 -11.75 -8.51 12.95
N LEU A 451 -10.45 -8.73 13.18
CA LEU A 451 -9.93 -9.91 13.87
C LEU A 451 -10.37 -9.99 15.34
N GLU A 452 -10.74 -8.86 15.96
CA GLU A 452 -11.20 -8.81 17.35
C GLU A 452 -12.56 -9.46 17.58
N VAL A 453 -13.43 -9.43 16.56
CA VAL A 453 -14.81 -9.93 16.63
C VAL A 453 -15.06 -11.17 15.79
N ALA A 454 -14.07 -11.56 15.00
CA ALA A 454 -14.10 -12.80 14.24
C ALA A 454 -14.14 -13.99 15.21
N ASN A 455 -15.03 -14.95 14.93
CA ASN A 455 -14.98 -16.25 15.58
C ASN A 455 -13.72 -17.03 15.14
N ALA A 456 -13.49 -18.22 15.70
CA ALA A 456 -12.29 -18.99 15.40
C ALA A 456 -12.13 -19.29 13.90
N GLU A 457 -13.18 -19.73 13.22
CA GLU A 457 -13.14 -20.08 11.79
C GLU A 457 -12.94 -18.85 10.90
N GLU A 458 -13.67 -17.76 11.19
CA GLU A 458 -13.54 -16.48 10.49
C GLU A 458 -12.15 -15.91 10.63
N LYS A 459 -11.56 -15.99 11.84
CA LYS A 459 -10.22 -15.51 12.13
C LYS A 459 -9.17 -16.27 11.34
N GLU A 460 -9.25 -17.60 11.30
CA GLU A 460 -8.33 -18.41 10.49
C GLU A 460 -8.42 -18.03 9.01
N ALA A 461 -9.63 -17.88 8.48
CA ALA A 461 -9.85 -17.47 7.09
C ALA A 461 -9.30 -16.06 6.80
N LEU A 462 -9.47 -15.10 7.72
CA LEU A 462 -8.94 -13.75 7.59
C LEU A 462 -7.41 -13.72 7.66
N ILE A 463 -6.79 -14.52 8.54
CA ILE A 463 -5.32 -14.63 8.63
C ILE A 463 -4.75 -15.21 7.34
N ASP A 464 -5.34 -16.28 6.81
CA ASP A 464 -4.94 -16.86 5.52
C ASP A 464 -5.04 -15.85 4.39
N LEU A 465 -6.14 -15.10 4.33
CA LEU A 465 -6.33 -14.03 3.37
C LEU A 465 -5.22 -12.97 3.49
N ILE A 466 -4.94 -12.46 4.69
CA ILE A 466 -3.94 -11.43 4.91
C ILE A 466 -2.55 -11.90 4.44
N LEU A 467 -2.19 -13.17 4.73
CA LEU A 467 -0.93 -13.77 4.30
C LEU A 467 -0.83 -13.92 2.77
N ASP A 468 -1.94 -14.25 2.11
CA ASP A 468 -2.04 -14.35 0.65
C ASP A 468 -1.92 -12.96 -0.01
N LEU A 469 -2.62 -11.96 0.51
CA LEU A 469 -2.55 -10.58 0.02
C LEU A 469 -1.14 -9.97 0.19
N ASP A 470 -0.43 -10.30 1.28
CA ASP A 470 0.98 -9.92 1.47
C ASP A 470 1.95 -10.88 0.73
N GLY A 471 1.45 -11.87 0.00
CA GLY A 471 2.27 -12.92 -0.64
C GLY A 471 3.33 -12.39 -1.59
N TYR A 472 3.13 -11.22 -2.20
CA TYR A 472 4.15 -10.60 -3.06
C TYR A 472 5.25 -9.88 -2.25
N LEU A 473 4.88 -9.13 -1.23
CA LEU A 473 5.77 -8.21 -0.52
C LEU A 473 6.51 -8.88 0.63
N HIS A 474 5.91 -9.86 1.30
CA HIS A 474 6.49 -10.50 2.47
C HIS A 474 6.92 -9.51 3.56
N ARG A 475 6.07 -8.51 3.84
CA ARG A 475 6.29 -7.51 4.91
C ARG A 475 5.70 -7.93 6.23
N LEU A 476 4.67 -8.77 6.21
CA LEU A 476 3.99 -9.21 7.41
C LEU A 476 4.65 -10.48 7.99
N PRO A 477 4.55 -10.69 9.33
CA PRO A 477 4.95 -11.93 9.95
C PRO A 477 4.26 -13.13 9.27
N ARG A 478 5.02 -14.19 9.03
CA ARG A 478 4.50 -15.42 8.39
C ARG A 478 3.92 -16.42 9.38
N GLU A 479 4.31 -16.29 10.64
CA GLU A 479 3.71 -17.03 11.74
C GLU A 479 2.34 -16.41 12.07
N ARG A 480 1.30 -17.24 12.10
CA ARG A 480 -0.11 -16.81 12.28
C ARG A 480 -0.30 -16.01 13.57
N ASP A 481 0.19 -16.53 14.69
CA ASP A 481 0.09 -15.88 16.00
C ASP A 481 0.82 -14.53 16.03
N ALA A 482 1.98 -14.44 15.37
CA ALA A 482 2.74 -13.20 15.30
C ALA A 482 2.03 -12.15 14.44
N LEU A 483 1.40 -12.58 13.33
CA LEU A 483 0.58 -11.73 12.48
C LEU A 483 -0.66 -11.21 13.22
N GLU A 484 -1.40 -12.09 13.90
CA GLU A 484 -2.56 -11.69 14.69
C GLU A 484 -2.17 -10.66 15.76
N LYS A 485 -1.12 -10.93 16.54
CA LYS A 485 -0.63 -10.00 17.57
C LYS A 485 -0.22 -8.65 16.97
N MET A 486 0.46 -8.64 15.84
CA MET A 486 0.82 -7.40 15.14
C MET A 486 -0.44 -6.64 14.69
N ALA A 487 -1.40 -7.31 14.05
CA ALA A 487 -2.63 -6.69 13.56
C ALA A 487 -3.47 -6.10 14.70
N LEU A 488 -3.61 -6.84 15.81
CA LEU A 488 -4.29 -6.36 17.01
C LEU A 488 -3.54 -5.18 17.65
N TYR A 489 -2.22 -5.24 17.75
CA TYR A 489 -1.41 -4.13 18.26
C TYR A 489 -1.57 -2.84 17.42
N LEU A 490 -1.57 -2.97 16.10
CA LEU A 490 -1.82 -1.83 15.20
C LEU A 490 -3.23 -1.27 15.39
N THR A 491 -4.23 -2.15 15.51
CA THR A 491 -5.63 -1.75 15.82
C THR A 491 -5.70 -1.01 17.16
N MET A 492 -5.04 -1.52 18.20
CA MET A 492 -4.98 -0.87 19.51
C MET A 492 -4.31 0.50 19.44
N THR A 493 -3.27 0.65 18.62
CA THR A 493 -2.56 1.92 18.41
C THR A 493 -3.49 2.96 17.81
N VAL A 494 -4.18 2.63 16.72
CA VAL A 494 -5.08 3.56 16.03
C VAL A 494 -6.42 3.78 16.73
N THR A 495 -6.68 3.08 17.84
CA THR A 495 -7.88 3.24 18.69
C THR A 495 -7.55 3.84 20.06
N GLY A 496 -6.30 4.28 20.30
CA GLY A 496 -5.89 4.89 21.56
C GLY A 496 -5.85 3.93 22.75
N ARG A 497 -5.81 2.61 22.50
CA ARG A 497 -5.67 1.59 23.56
C ARG A 497 -4.22 1.35 23.97
N VAL A 498 -3.27 1.69 23.11
CA VAL A 498 -1.84 1.78 23.42
C VAL A 498 -1.30 3.16 23.02
N PRO A 499 -0.20 3.63 23.64
CA PRO A 499 0.45 4.87 23.25
C PRO A 499 0.82 4.87 21.76
N LEU A 500 0.71 6.03 21.11
CA LEU A 500 1.22 6.18 19.76
C LEU A 500 2.75 5.99 19.79
N PRO A 501 3.33 5.22 18.86
CA PRO A 501 4.78 5.08 18.79
C PRO A 501 5.41 6.45 18.54
N THR A 502 6.42 6.79 19.34
CA THR A 502 7.26 7.96 19.07
C THR A 502 8.14 7.64 17.88
N LEU A 503 7.91 8.32 16.76
CA LEU A 503 8.83 8.32 15.63
C LEU A 503 10.09 9.08 16.05
N ASN A 504 11.12 8.36 16.49
CA ASN A 504 12.43 8.94 16.83
C ASN A 504 13.39 8.85 15.65
#